data_AF-R7V4S4-F1
#
_entry.id   AF-R7V4S4-F1
#
_cell.length_a   1.000
_cell.length_b   1.000
_cell.length_c   1.000
_cell.angle_alpha   90.00
_cell.angle_beta   90.00
_cell.angle_gamma   90.00
#
_symmetry.space_group_name_H-M   'P 1'
#
loop_
_entity.id
_entity.type
_entity.pdbx_description
1 polymer ?
#
loop_
_entity_poly.entity_id
_entity_poly.type
_entity_poly.pdbx_seq_one_letter_code
_entity_poly.pdbx_strand_id
1 'polypeptide(L)'
;MGENCGVHGCSLNRRRATKVISFHDIMRIKDQEWRSSLVASLGREFTKEKLKMKSRKHLYICSRHFEEKCIVQGKKCHLVMSATTAAVLKAYGAPGAEKTAEFISLTDRFFDCLNGISLTDNKFDRRGYTSVDDARFKFLDDFLIYLRDWKNLVEAKKAENLTASERNRMFISAPTYNGIRVTVQSFVEVTRYLLQHGCAFVLPRKMCQDPLEEHFGRHRSQQRRCSNPTLYQFGYQENKLRIQRCLALQMPAKGNTRGAKRTTDPVVLSSSPIKRRTTEK
;
A
#
# COMPACT_ATOMS: atom_id res chain seq x y z
N MET A 1 -11.82 -11.10 -27.39
CA MET A 1 -12.31 -11.37 -26.03
C MET A 1 -11.23 -11.24 -24.94
N GLY A 2 -10.35 -10.23 -24.98
CA GLY A 2 -9.28 -10.08 -23.96
C GLY A 2 -9.53 -8.99 -22.91
N GLU A 3 -10.69 -8.33 -22.98
CA GLU A 3 -10.93 -7.04 -22.32
C GLU A 3 -12.21 -7.02 -21.48
N ASN A 4 -13.20 -7.84 -21.83
CA ASN A 4 -14.41 -7.98 -21.03
C ASN A 4 -14.23 -9.10 -20.00
N CYS A 5 -14.97 -9.00 -18.89
CA CYS A 5 -15.10 -10.09 -17.93
C CYS A 5 -15.61 -11.36 -18.64
N GLY A 6 -15.01 -12.50 -18.31
CA GLY A 6 -15.36 -13.81 -18.88
C GLY A 6 -16.70 -14.39 -18.39
N VAL A 7 -17.31 -13.79 -17.36
CA VAL A 7 -18.57 -14.26 -16.78
C VAL A 7 -19.76 -13.81 -17.63
N HIS A 8 -20.67 -14.74 -17.92
CA HIS A 8 -21.90 -14.45 -18.66
C HIS A 8 -22.73 -13.35 -17.97
N GLY A 9 -23.25 -12.39 -18.74
CA GLY A 9 -24.02 -11.25 -18.22
C GLY A 9 -23.20 -10.14 -17.54
N CYS A 10 -21.88 -10.29 -17.40
CA CYS A 10 -21.03 -9.23 -16.85
C CYS A 10 -20.57 -8.26 -17.94
N SER A 11 -21.02 -7.01 -17.86
CA SER A 11 -20.68 -5.93 -18.81
C SER A 11 -19.36 -5.20 -18.50
N LEU A 12 -18.64 -5.61 -17.45
CA LEU A 12 -17.42 -4.94 -17.02
C LEU A 12 -16.27 -5.19 -18.00
N ASN A 13 -15.62 -4.10 -18.38
CA ASN A 13 -14.48 -4.09 -19.30
C ASN A 13 -13.24 -3.53 -18.59
N ARG A 14 -12.11 -4.24 -18.69
CA ARG A 14 -10.82 -3.90 -18.09
C ARG A 14 -10.29 -2.53 -18.53
N ARG A 15 -10.54 -2.11 -19.76
CA ARG A 15 -10.16 -0.76 -20.26
C ARG A 15 -11.01 0.35 -19.64
N ARG A 16 -12.25 0.04 -19.25
CA ARG A 16 -13.20 0.97 -18.62
C ARG A 16 -13.33 0.72 -17.11
N ALA A 17 -12.49 -0.14 -16.55
CA ALA A 17 -12.58 -0.53 -15.16
C ALA A 17 -12.21 0.65 -14.26
N THR A 18 -13.08 0.94 -13.29
CA THR A 18 -12.78 1.90 -12.22
C THR A 18 -11.65 1.35 -11.34
N LYS A 19 -10.92 2.23 -10.64
CA LYS A 19 -9.83 1.86 -9.71
C LYS A 19 -10.24 0.84 -8.62
N VAL A 20 -11.54 0.58 -8.47
CA VAL A 20 -12.15 -0.30 -7.46
C VAL A 20 -12.21 -1.77 -7.91
N ILE A 21 -12.15 -2.06 -9.21
CA ILE A 21 -12.37 -3.41 -9.75
C ILE A 21 -11.07 -3.94 -10.35
N SER A 22 -10.54 -5.04 -9.79
CA SER A 22 -9.37 -5.74 -10.34
C SER A 22 -9.79 -6.85 -11.30
N PHE A 23 -8.96 -7.13 -12.31
CA PHE A 23 -9.16 -8.21 -13.27
C PHE A 23 -8.10 -9.29 -13.05
N HIS A 24 -8.56 -10.55 -12.92
CA HIS A 24 -7.74 -11.71 -12.61
C HIS A 24 -7.68 -12.65 -13.82
N ASP A 25 -6.47 -13.03 -14.22
CA ASP A 25 -6.24 -13.95 -15.33
C ASP A 25 -6.37 -15.39 -14.89
N ILE A 26 -7.43 -16.07 -15.34
CA ILE A 26 -7.71 -17.47 -14.99
C ILE A 26 -6.60 -18.40 -15.52
N MET A 27 -6.00 -18.05 -16.67
CA MET A 27 -5.02 -18.92 -17.32
C MET A 27 -3.67 -18.95 -16.59
N ARG A 28 -3.46 -18.08 -15.60
CA ARG A 28 -2.27 -18.04 -14.73
C ARG A 28 -2.43 -18.79 -13.42
N ILE A 29 -3.61 -19.36 -13.17
CA ILE A 29 -3.89 -20.09 -11.93
C ILE A 29 -3.24 -21.47 -12.03
N LYS A 30 -2.41 -21.80 -11.03
CA LYS A 30 -1.59 -23.03 -11.02
C LYS A 30 -2.39 -24.28 -10.69
N ASP A 31 -3.50 -24.12 -9.99
CA ASP A 31 -4.41 -25.21 -9.63
C ASP A 31 -5.25 -25.59 -10.85
N GLN A 32 -4.92 -26.72 -11.45
CA GLN A 32 -5.53 -27.18 -12.70
C GLN A 32 -6.96 -27.71 -12.49
N GLU A 33 -7.25 -28.30 -11.34
CA GLU A 33 -8.55 -28.87 -11.01
C GLU A 33 -9.56 -27.75 -10.74
N TRP A 34 -9.15 -26.78 -9.91
CA TRP A 34 -9.93 -25.58 -9.64
C TRP A 34 -10.16 -24.75 -10.91
N ARG A 35 -9.13 -24.60 -11.75
CA ARG A 35 -9.25 -23.91 -13.05
C ARG A 35 -10.28 -24.58 -13.96
N SER A 36 -10.28 -25.91 -14.01
CA SER A 36 -11.18 -26.66 -14.88
C SER A 36 -12.63 -26.56 -14.39
N SER A 37 -12.84 -26.64 -13.07
CA SER A 37 -14.14 -26.41 -12.44
C SER A 37 -14.68 -25.00 -12.70
N LEU A 38 -13.84 -23.97 -12.51
CA LEU A 38 -14.21 -22.59 -12.80
C LEU A 38 -14.57 -22.36 -14.27
N VAL A 39 -13.80 -22.94 -15.20
CA VAL A 39 -14.08 -22.86 -16.64
C VAL A 39 -15.41 -23.54 -16.98
N ALA A 40 -15.72 -24.68 -16.35
CA ALA A 40 -17.01 -25.35 -16.51
C ALA A 40 -18.18 -24.49 -15.98
N SER A 41 -18.01 -23.84 -14.82
CA SER A 41 -19.02 -22.95 -14.22
C SER A 41 -19.29 -21.68 -15.04
N LEU A 42 -18.38 -21.26 -15.92
CA LEU A 42 -18.58 -20.12 -16.81
C LEU A 42 -19.54 -20.41 -17.97
N GLY A 43 -19.94 -21.68 -18.16
CA GLY A 43 -21.00 -22.08 -19.10
C GLY A 43 -20.70 -21.78 -20.57
N ARG A 44 -19.42 -21.60 -20.94
CA ARG A 44 -18.99 -21.37 -22.32
C ARG A 44 -17.99 -22.45 -22.73
N GLU A 45 -18.16 -23.01 -23.91
CA GLU A 45 -17.13 -23.83 -24.55
C GLU A 45 -15.98 -22.93 -25.02
N PHE A 46 -14.92 -22.87 -24.23
CA PHE A 46 -13.67 -22.18 -24.62
C PHE A 46 -12.78 -23.06 -25.49
N THR A 47 -13.37 -23.76 -26.47
CA THR A 47 -12.62 -24.58 -27.44
C THR A 47 -11.90 -23.68 -28.44
N LYS A 48 -10.69 -24.10 -28.84
CA LYS A 48 -9.83 -23.38 -29.79
C LYS A 48 -10.51 -23.14 -31.15
N GLU A 49 -11.49 -23.96 -31.52
CA GLU A 49 -12.15 -23.95 -32.83
C GLU A 49 -13.30 -22.93 -32.93
N LYS A 50 -14.13 -22.76 -31.89
CA LYS A 50 -15.21 -21.75 -31.88
C LYS A 50 -14.70 -20.33 -31.64
N LEU A 51 -13.57 -20.19 -30.96
CA LEU A 51 -12.89 -18.92 -30.77
C LEU A 51 -11.87 -18.77 -31.90
N LYS A 52 -12.21 -18.11 -33.02
CA LYS A 52 -11.26 -17.75 -34.11
C LYS A 52 -10.02 -17.00 -33.55
N MET A 53 -9.05 -17.72 -32.97
CA MET A 53 -8.00 -17.17 -32.10
C MET A 53 -6.62 -17.37 -32.72
N LYS A 54 -6.03 -16.26 -33.18
CA LYS A 54 -4.65 -16.20 -33.70
C LYS A 54 -3.56 -16.15 -32.62
N SER A 55 -3.87 -16.20 -31.32
CA SER A 55 -2.88 -16.32 -30.24
C SER A 55 -3.54 -16.52 -28.87
N ARG A 56 -2.80 -17.09 -27.91
CA ARG A 56 -3.17 -17.29 -26.50
C ARG A 56 -3.58 -15.95 -25.86
N LYS A 57 -4.86 -15.56 -25.96
CA LYS A 57 -5.37 -14.41 -25.22
C LYS A 57 -5.88 -14.86 -23.86
N HIS A 58 -5.31 -14.23 -22.84
CA HIS A 58 -5.64 -14.33 -21.42
C HIS A 58 -7.15 -14.15 -21.18
N LEU A 59 -7.74 -15.01 -20.34
CA LEU A 59 -9.15 -14.94 -19.94
C LEU A 59 -9.22 -14.25 -18.58
N TYR A 60 -9.90 -13.11 -18.52
CA TYR A 60 -9.97 -12.30 -17.31
C TYR A 60 -11.37 -12.33 -16.67
N ILE A 61 -11.42 -12.48 -15.35
CA ILE A 61 -12.64 -12.28 -14.55
C ILE A 61 -12.42 -11.09 -13.61
N CYS A 62 -13.45 -10.25 -13.46
CA CYS A 62 -13.40 -9.12 -12.53
C CYS A 62 -13.61 -9.57 -11.08
N SER A 63 -13.06 -8.81 -10.13
CA SER A 63 -13.12 -9.10 -8.68
C SER A 63 -14.55 -9.20 -8.12
N ARG A 64 -15.57 -8.71 -8.82
CA ARG A 64 -16.99 -8.82 -8.40
C ARG A 64 -17.48 -10.26 -8.26
N HIS A 65 -16.89 -11.21 -8.99
CA HIS A 65 -17.33 -12.61 -9.00
C HIS A 65 -16.55 -13.49 -8.01
N PHE A 66 -15.66 -12.89 -7.22
CA PHE A 66 -14.91 -13.61 -6.20
C PHE A 66 -15.33 -13.10 -4.83
N GLU A 67 -15.47 -14.03 -3.88
CA GLU A 67 -15.54 -13.67 -2.47
C GLU A 67 -14.23 -12.98 -2.04
N GLU A 68 -14.33 -12.08 -1.07
CA GLU A 68 -13.21 -11.26 -0.62
C GLU A 68 -12.00 -12.11 -0.18
N LYS A 69 -12.25 -13.28 0.40
CA LYS A 69 -11.21 -14.24 0.83
C LYS A 69 -10.37 -14.81 -0.32
N CYS A 70 -10.87 -14.77 -1.55
CA CYS A 70 -10.23 -15.39 -2.74
C CYS A 70 -9.33 -14.42 -3.53
N ILE A 71 -9.29 -13.14 -3.17
CA ILE A 71 -8.48 -12.11 -3.86
C ILE A 71 -7.14 -11.93 -3.11
N VAL A 72 -6.00 -11.90 -3.81
CA VAL A 72 -4.65 -11.86 -3.20
C VAL A 72 -4.44 -10.63 -2.28
N GLN A 73 -3.89 -10.87 -1.08
CA GLN A 73 -3.57 -9.88 -0.04
C GLN A 73 -2.33 -9.05 -0.40
N GLY A 74 -2.41 -7.74 -0.16
CA GLY A 74 -1.28 -6.82 -0.30
C GLY A 74 -1.72 -5.41 -0.73
N LYS A 75 -2.87 -5.28 -1.42
CA LYS A 75 -3.41 -3.97 -1.84
C LYS A 75 -4.77 -3.60 -1.22
N LYS A 76 -5.33 -4.39 -0.31
CA LYS A 76 -6.75 -4.27 0.04
C LYS A 76 -7.09 -3.23 1.10
N CYS A 77 -6.35 -3.15 2.21
CA CYS A 77 -6.76 -2.31 3.34
C CYS A 77 -6.84 -0.81 2.99
N HIS A 78 -5.87 -0.28 2.25
CA HIS A 78 -5.88 1.13 1.81
C HIS A 78 -6.92 1.43 0.71
N LEU A 79 -7.35 0.43 -0.06
CA LEU A 79 -8.42 0.60 -1.05
C LEU A 79 -9.80 0.59 -0.39
N VAL A 80 -9.98 -0.23 0.65
CA VAL A 80 -11.21 -0.29 1.44
C VAL A 80 -11.37 1.00 2.26
N MET A 81 -10.29 1.45 2.92
CA MET A 81 -10.31 2.65 3.76
C MET A 81 -9.83 3.88 2.99
N SER A 82 -10.50 4.19 1.88
CA SER A 82 -10.17 5.34 1.03
C SER A 82 -11.23 6.43 1.08
N ALA A 83 -10.82 7.68 0.83
CA ALA A 83 -11.75 8.81 0.68
C ALA A 83 -12.87 8.53 -0.36
N THR A 84 -12.54 7.81 -1.43
CA THR A 84 -13.51 7.41 -2.46
C THR A 84 -14.55 6.43 -1.90
N THR A 85 -14.13 5.45 -1.10
CA THR A 85 -15.04 4.50 -0.46
C THR A 85 -15.99 5.22 0.50
N ALA A 86 -15.47 6.15 1.31
CA ALA A 86 -16.31 6.98 2.17
C ALA A 86 -17.33 7.81 1.39
N ALA A 87 -16.94 8.42 0.27
CA ALA A 87 -17.85 9.19 -0.57
C ALA A 87 -18.98 8.31 -1.15
N VAL A 88 -18.66 7.09 -1.59
CA VAL A 88 -19.65 6.13 -2.08
C VAL A 88 -20.60 5.70 -0.97
N LEU A 89 -20.10 5.43 0.24
CA LEU A 89 -20.95 5.07 1.39
C LEU A 89 -21.87 6.21 1.81
N LYS A 90 -21.43 7.48 1.70
CA LYS A 90 -22.30 8.64 1.95
C LYS A 90 -23.39 8.78 0.89
N ALA A 91 -23.08 8.51 -0.38
CA ALA A 91 -24.01 8.70 -1.48
C ALA A 91 -25.01 7.54 -1.65
N TYR A 92 -24.58 6.30 -1.35
CA TYR A 92 -25.33 5.09 -1.67
C TYR A 92 -25.41 4.08 -0.51
N GLY A 93 -24.92 4.43 0.67
CA GLY A 93 -24.92 3.54 1.84
C GLY A 93 -26.32 3.33 2.42
N ALA A 94 -26.51 2.19 3.08
CA ALA A 94 -27.72 1.91 3.84
C ALA A 94 -27.87 2.90 5.03
N PRO A 95 -29.08 3.08 5.58
CA PRO A 95 -29.29 3.86 6.79
C PRO A 95 -28.35 3.40 7.91
N GLY A 96 -27.56 4.32 8.48
CA GLY A 96 -26.53 4.02 9.48
C GLY A 96 -25.10 3.86 8.94
N ALA A 97 -24.90 3.84 7.61
CA ALA A 97 -23.56 3.79 6.99
C ALA A 97 -22.74 5.08 7.15
N GLU A 98 -23.35 6.18 7.60
CA GLU A 98 -22.73 7.49 7.74
C GLU A 98 -21.52 7.46 8.69
N LYS A 99 -21.66 6.81 9.85
CA LYS A 99 -20.58 6.68 10.84
C LYS A 99 -19.44 5.81 10.34
N THR A 100 -19.74 4.79 9.54
CA THR A 100 -18.73 3.98 8.87
C THR A 100 -17.97 4.81 7.84
N ALA A 101 -18.66 5.65 7.07
CA ALA A 101 -18.02 6.55 6.10
C ALA A 101 -17.15 7.63 6.78
N GLU A 102 -17.61 8.15 7.92
CA GLU A 102 -16.84 9.06 8.77
C GLU A 102 -15.54 8.41 9.24
N PHE A 103 -15.63 7.21 9.83
CA PHE A 103 -14.47 6.44 10.27
C PHE A 103 -13.47 6.16 9.14
N ILE A 104 -13.97 5.76 7.96
CA ILE A 104 -13.11 5.52 6.78
C ILE A 104 -12.40 6.81 6.35
N SER A 105 -13.09 7.95 6.37
CA SER A 105 -12.51 9.24 6.00
C SER A 105 -11.39 9.67 6.97
N LEU A 106 -11.64 9.51 8.27
CA LEU A 106 -10.65 9.82 9.31
C LEU A 106 -9.43 8.90 9.18
N THR A 107 -9.65 7.62 8.90
CA THR A 107 -8.58 6.64 8.74
C THR A 107 -7.74 6.89 7.48
N ASP A 108 -8.37 7.21 6.34
CA ASP A 108 -7.68 7.60 5.09
C ASP A 108 -6.75 8.79 5.34
N ARG A 109 -7.27 9.83 6.01
CA ARG A 109 -6.49 11.04 6.33
C ARG A 109 -5.36 10.75 7.31
N PHE A 110 -5.60 9.91 8.32
CA PHE A 110 -4.58 9.43 9.25
C PHE A 110 -3.41 8.74 8.52
N PHE A 111 -3.71 7.81 7.61
CA PHE A 111 -2.68 7.14 6.81
C PHE A 111 -1.92 8.11 5.92
N ASP A 112 -2.60 9.06 5.31
CA ASP A 112 -1.96 10.04 4.44
C ASP A 112 -1.01 10.97 5.19
N CYS A 113 -1.38 11.39 6.41
CA CYS A 113 -0.52 12.16 7.31
C CYS A 113 0.78 11.41 7.69
N LEU A 114 0.75 10.08 7.72
CA LEU A 114 1.88 9.24 8.12
C LEU A 114 2.63 8.58 6.94
N ASN A 115 2.23 8.85 5.70
CA ASN A 115 2.82 8.22 4.52
C ASN A 115 3.31 9.24 3.47
N GLY A 116 3.65 10.45 3.91
CA GLY A 116 4.13 11.51 3.02
C GLY A 116 5.49 11.20 2.38
N ILE A 117 5.56 11.39 1.06
CA ILE A 117 6.73 11.00 0.23
C ILE A 117 7.54 12.23 -0.22
N SER A 118 6.86 13.34 -0.45
CA SER A 118 7.41 14.54 -1.09
C SER A 118 6.91 15.79 -0.39
N LEU A 119 7.63 16.90 -0.56
CA LEU A 119 7.17 18.23 -0.12
C LEU A 119 6.07 18.79 -1.03
N THR A 120 6.01 18.33 -2.28
CA THR A 120 5.15 18.88 -3.33
C THR A 120 4.02 17.94 -3.74
N ASP A 121 3.57 17.06 -2.83
CA ASP A 121 2.44 16.18 -3.13
C ASP A 121 1.16 17.01 -3.38
N ASN A 122 0.32 16.57 -4.32
CA ASN A 122 -0.95 17.24 -4.61
C ASN A 122 -1.90 17.19 -3.41
N LYS A 123 -1.85 16.12 -2.60
CA LYS A 123 -2.63 16.03 -1.36
C LYS A 123 -1.82 16.61 -0.20
N PHE A 124 -2.35 17.67 0.43
CA PHE A 124 -1.69 18.35 1.56
C PHE A 124 -1.29 17.38 2.68
N ASP A 125 -2.19 16.47 3.06
CA ASP A 125 -1.92 15.49 4.13
C ASP A 125 -0.72 14.58 3.81
N ARG A 126 -0.42 14.33 2.53
CA ARG A 126 0.73 13.50 2.06
C ARG A 126 2.03 14.26 1.87
N ARG A 127 2.07 15.55 2.21
CA ARG A 127 3.31 16.32 2.13
C ARG A 127 4.24 15.99 3.28
N GLY A 128 5.53 16.25 3.13
CA GLY A 128 6.44 16.29 4.28
C GLY A 128 6.02 17.37 5.29
N TYR A 129 6.47 17.23 6.54
CA TYR A 129 6.28 18.24 7.59
C TYR A 129 7.43 19.24 7.52
N THR A 130 7.11 20.52 7.51
CA THR A 130 8.08 21.62 7.41
C THR A 130 7.97 22.62 8.55
N SER A 131 6.90 22.54 9.35
CA SER A 131 6.61 23.47 10.45
C SER A 131 6.34 22.71 11.74
N VAL A 132 6.77 23.29 12.86
CA VAL A 132 6.53 22.77 14.22
C VAL A 132 5.04 22.88 14.58
N ASP A 133 4.36 23.89 14.03
CA ASP A 133 2.93 24.19 14.27
C ASP A 133 2.05 23.69 13.12
N ASP A 134 2.41 22.56 12.51
CA ASP A 134 1.64 21.97 11.41
C ASP A 134 0.22 21.57 11.88
N ALA A 135 -0.80 22.04 11.18
CA ALA A 135 -2.20 21.78 11.51
C ALA A 135 -2.55 20.28 11.52
N ARG A 136 -1.76 19.45 10.83
CA ARG A 136 -1.94 17.98 10.82
C ARG A 136 -1.64 17.35 12.18
N PHE A 137 -0.78 17.95 13.01
CA PHE A 137 -0.54 17.46 14.36
C PHE A 137 -1.81 17.51 15.20
N LYS A 138 -2.55 18.62 15.12
CA LYS A 138 -3.85 18.75 15.78
C LYS A 138 -4.84 17.69 15.31
N PHE A 139 -4.90 17.45 14.00
CA PHE A 139 -5.75 16.38 13.45
C PHE A 139 -5.37 14.98 13.99
N LEU A 140 -4.08 14.67 14.13
CA LEU A 140 -3.63 13.39 14.68
C LEU A 140 -4.05 13.24 16.16
N ASP A 141 -3.98 14.31 16.95
CA ASP A 141 -4.45 14.33 18.33
C ASP A 141 -5.99 14.16 18.40
N ASP A 142 -6.72 14.88 17.55
CA ASP A 142 -8.18 14.76 17.43
C ASP A 142 -8.61 13.34 17.03
N PHE A 143 -7.83 12.68 16.16
CA PHE A 143 -8.06 11.28 15.78
C PHE A 143 -7.87 10.31 16.97
N LEU A 144 -6.89 10.56 17.83
CA LEU A 144 -6.73 9.77 19.07
C LEU A 144 -7.88 10.00 20.06
N ILE A 145 -8.37 11.24 20.16
CA ILE A 145 -9.57 11.56 20.96
C ILE A 145 -10.76 10.76 20.43
N TYR A 146 -11.00 10.80 19.12
CA TYR A 146 -12.08 10.02 18.48
C TYR A 146 -12.02 8.53 18.82
N LEU A 147 -10.84 7.89 18.72
CA LEU A 147 -10.70 6.45 19.04
C LEU A 147 -10.92 6.16 20.52
N ARG A 148 -10.50 7.06 21.41
CA ARG A 148 -10.71 6.95 22.86
C ARG A 148 -12.19 7.06 23.20
N ASP A 149 -12.89 8.02 22.62
CA ASP A 149 -14.31 8.23 22.86
C ASP A 149 -15.13 7.04 22.34
N TRP A 150 -14.78 6.52 21.15
CA TRP A 150 -15.37 5.28 20.64
C TRP A 150 -15.14 4.10 21.60
N LYS A 151 -13.92 3.93 22.12
CA LYS A 151 -13.63 2.90 23.13
C LYS A 151 -14.47 3.07 24.39
N ASN A 152 -14.60 4.30 24.89
CA ASN A 152 -15.39 4.62 26.08
C ASN A 152 -16.88 4.30 25.87
N LEU A 153 -17.42 4.57 24.68
CA LEU A 153 -18.80 4.22 24.32
C LEU A 153 -19.01 2.71 24.30
N VAL A 154 -18.06 1.93 23.79
CA VAL A 154 -18.12 0.45 23.79
C VAL A 154 -18.05 -0.09 25.23
N GLU A 155 -17.19 0.48 26.08
CA GLU A 155 -17.12 0.12 27.50
C GLU A 155 -18.33 0.61 28.32
N ALA A 156 -19.00 1.70 27.94
CA ALA A 156 -20.23 2.14 28.59
C ALA A 156 -21.41 1.22 28.24
N LYS A 157 -21.49 0.76 26.98
CA LYS A 157 -22.47 -0.27 26.54
C LYS A 157 -22.29 -1.64 27.21
N LYS A 158 -21.17 -1.85 27.90
CA LYS A 158 -20.93 -3.01 28.77
C LYS A 158 -21.99 -3.18 29.86
N ALA A 159 -22.72 -2.11 30.21
CA ALA A 159 -23.85 -2.17 31.13
C ALA A 159 -25.07 -2.95 30.59
N GLU A 160 -25.11 -3.28 29.28
CA GLU A 160 -26.26 -3.92 28.62
C GLU A 160 -26.10 -5.44 28.34
N ASN A 161 -25.39 -6.19 29.20
CA ASN A 161 -25.31 -7.67 29.14
C ASN A 161 -24.69 -8.30 27.85
N LEU A 162 -23.78 -7.60 27.16
CA LEU A 162 -23.05 -8.15 26.00
C LEU A 162 -21.94 -9.13 26.40
N THR A 163 -21.78 -10.22 25.62
CA THR A 163 -20.69 -11.18 25.85
C THR A 163 -19.32 -10.58 25.54
N ALA A 164 -18.25 -11.11 26.15
CA ALA A 164 -16.89 -10.63 25.91
C ALA A 164 -16.45 -10.71 24.44
N SER A 165 -16.93 -11.72 23.70
CA SER A 165 -16.64 -11.92 22.28
C SER A 165 -17.31 -10.84 21.40
N GLU A 166 -18.57 -10.53 21.67
CA GLU A 166 -19.30 -9.49 20.94
C GLU A 166 -18.68 -8.11 21.17
N ARG A 167 -18.25 -7.82 22.41
CA ARG A 167 -17.53 -6.58 22.73
C ARG A 167 -16.23 -6.44 21.96
N ASN A 168 -15.44 -7.53 21.88
CA ASN A 168 -14.18 -7.52 21.13
C ASN A 168 -14.37 -7.30 19.62
N ARG A 169 -15.58 -7.51 19.08
CA ARG A 169 -15.93 -7.22 17.68
C ARG A 169 -16.38 -5.76 17.45
N MET A 170 -16.74 -5.04 18.51
CA MET A 170 -17.27 -3.67 18.42
C MET A 170 -16.18 -2.59 18.37
N PHE A 171 -14.94 -2.93 18.68
CA PHE A 171 -13.79 -2.01 18.65
C PHE A 171 -12.59 -2.67 17.98
N ILE A 172 -11.61 -1.86 17.57
CA ILE A 172 -10.32 -2.37 17.10
C ILE A 172 -9.61 -3.16 18.21
N SER A 173 -8.74 -4.10 17.82
CA SER A 173 -8.03 -4.91 18.81
C SER A 173 -7.15 -4.05 19.72
N ALA A 174 -7.00 -4.46 20.98
CA ALA A 174 -6.19 -3.74 21.96
C ALA A 174 -4.73 -3.49 21.48
N PRO A 175 -4.04 -4.46 20.82
CA PRO A 175 -2.73 -4.20 20.23
C PRO A 175 -2.75 -3.12 19.16
N THR A 176 -3.75 -3.11 18.27
CA THR A 176 -3.88 -2.11 17.21
C THR A 176 -4.13 -0.72 17.80
N TYR A 177 -5.03 -0.59 18.77
CA TYR A 177 -5.29 0.68 19.46
C TYR A 177 -4.02 1.24 20.14
N ASN A 178 -3.31 0.39 20.89
CA ASN A 178 -2.07 0.79 21.53
C ASN A 178 -0.99 1.17 20.51
N GLY A 179 -0.88 0.41 19.42
CA GLY A 179 0.04 0.69 18.33
C GLY A 179 -0.22 2.04 17.67
N ILE A 180 -1.48 2.37 17.38
CA ILE A 180 -1.87 3.68 16.82
C ILE A 180 -1.52 4.80 17.80
N ARG A 181 -1.86 4.65 19.08
CA ARG A 181 -1.59 5.66 20.12
C ARG A 181 -0.09 5.97 20.23
N VAL A 182 0.73 4.94 20.38
CA VAL A 182 2.20 5.10 20.46
C VAL A 182 2.75 5.68 19.17
N THR A 183 2.28 5.21 18.00
CA THR A 183 2.74 5.72 16.71
C THR A 183 2.49 7.22 16.57
N VAL A 184 1.28 7.69 16.88
CA VAL A 184 0.94 9.13 16.78
C VAL A 184 1.76 9.96 17.75
N GLN A 185 1.78 9.58 19.03
CA GLN A 185 2.49 10.34 20.06
C GLN A 185 3.98 10.44 19.75
N SER A 186 4.63 9.31 19.46
CA SER A 186 6.05 9.28 19.10
C SER A 186 6.34 10.03 17.80
N PHE A 187 5.48 9.90 16.79
CA PHE A 187 5.67 10.60 15.52
C PHE A 187 5.60 12.12 15.68
N VAL A 188 4.61 12.63 16.42
CA VAL A 188 4.45 14.07 16.68
C VAL A 188 5.65 14.63 17.44
N GLU A 189 6.08 13.96 18.51
CA GLU A 189 7.23 14.37 19.32
C GLU A 189 8.53 14.38 18.52
N VAL A 190 8.83 13.27 17.82
CA VAL A 190 10.05 13.16 17.00
C VAL A 190 10.06 14.20 15.88
N THR A 191 8.93 14.39 15.20
CA THR A 191 8.84 15.36 14.11
C THR A 191 9.05 16.78 14.60
N ARG A 192 8.41 17.18 15.70
CA ARG A 192 8.62 18.51 16.31
C ARG A 192 10.07 18.69 16.74
N TYR A 193 10.66 17.68 17.41
CA TYR A 193 12.04 17.71 17.83
C TYR A 193 13.00 17.93 16.65
N LEU A 194 12.86 17.15 15.58
CA LEU A 194 13.71 17.27 14.39
C LEU A 194 13.61 18.66 13.74
N LEU A 195 12.40 19.19 13.60
CA LEU A 195 12.17 20.51 13.00
C LEU A 195 12.75 21.63 13.87
N GLN A 196 12.61 21.55 15.19
CA GLN A 196 13.19 22.51 16.14
C GLN A 196 14.73 22.49 16.11
N HIS A 197 15.35 21.33 15.86
CA HIS A 197 16.80 21.16 15.81
C HIS A 197 17.40 21.37 14.40
N GLY A 198 16.68 22.05 13.51
CA GLY A 198 17.22 22.53 12.23
C GLY A 198 17.05 21.57 11.05
N CYS A 199 16.27 20.49 11.17
CA CYS A 199 15.84 19.74 9.99
C CYS A 199 14.86 20.59 9.17
N ALA A 200 15.16 20.80 7.88
CA ALA A 200 14.31 21.59 6.99
C ALA A 200 12.92 20.96 6.78
N PHE A 201 12.83 19.62 6.84
CA PHE A 201 11.59 18.89 6.72
C PHE A 201 11.73 17.46 7.23
N VAL A 202 10.59 16.81 7.47
CA VAL A 202 10.47 15.39 7.86
C VAL A 202 9.55 14.68 6.87
N LEU A 203 9.98 13.51 6.37
CA LEU A 203 9.19 12.66 5.48
C LEU A 203 8.69 11.42 6.24
N PRO A 204 7.38 11.34 6.57
CA PRO A 204 6.83 10.25 7.38
C PRO A 204 7.10 8.86 6.80
N ARG A 205 7.08 8.71 5.47
CA ARG A 205 7.34 7.42 4.80
C ARG A 205 8.75 6.87 5.06
N LYS A 206 9.69 7.68 5.55
CA LYS A 206 11.02 7.18 5.92
C LYS A 206 11.04 6.54 7.31
N MET A 207 9.96 6.65 8.08
CA MET A 207 9.82 6.09 9.42
C MET A 207 9.05 4.75 9.44
N CYS A 208 8.69 4.19 8.29
CA CYS A 208 8.07 2.87 8.19
C CYS A 208 9.07 1.77 7.77
N GLN A 209 8.69 0.52 8.00
CA GLN A 209 9.51 -0.65 7.65
C GLN A 209 9.33 -1.11 6.19
N ASP A 210 8.52 -0.42 5.39
CA ASP A 210 8.29 -0.75 3.96
C ASP A 210 9.59 -0.97 3.16
N PRO A 211 10.66 -0.17 3.30
CA PRO A 211 11.89 -0.41 2.55
C PRO A 211 12.56 -1.75 2.91
N LEU A 212 12.43 -2.18 4.16
CA LEU A 212 12.93 -3.47 4.63
C LEU A 212 12.06 -4.62 4.09
N GLU A 213 10.73 -4.47 4.12
CA GLU A 213 9.81 -5.45 3.52
C GLU A 213 10.04 -5.57 2.00
N GLU A 214 10.26 -4.45 1.31
CA GLU A 214 10.61 -4.43 -0.11
C GLU A 214 11.92 -5.18 -0.35
N HIS A 215 12.92 -4.97 0.50
CA HIS A 215 14.19 -5.68 0.43
C HIS A 215 14.01 -7.20 0.60
N PHE A 216 13.24 -7.66 1.59
CA PHE A 216 12.87 -9.08 1.73
C PHE A 216 12.06 -9.60 0.53
N GLY A 217 11.19 -8.77 -0.04
CA GLY A 217 10.48 -9.08 -1.28
C GLY A 217 11.45 -9.34 -2.45
N ARG A 218 12.53 -8.58 -2.55
CA ARG A 218 13.58 -8.79 -3.56
C ARG A 218 14.26 -10.15 -3.38
N HIS A 219 14.61 -10.55 -2.15
CA HIS A 219 15.15 -11.89 -1.86
C HIS A 219 14.21 -13.00 -2.35
N ARG A 220 12.94 -12.93 -1.97
CA ARG A 220 11.93 -13.92 -2.38
C ARG A 220 11.70 -13.93 -3.89
N SER A 221 11.83 -12.79 -4.56
CA SER A 221 11.65 -12.68 -6.02
C SER A 221 12.79 -13.29 -6.83
N GLN A 222 14.03 -13.27 -6.31
CA GLN A 222 15.21 -13.75 -7.04
C GLN A 222 15.18 -15.26 -7.30
N GLN A 223 14.40 -16.01 -6.53
CA GLN A 223 14.38 -17.47 -6.57
C GLN A 223 13.22 -18.08 -7.37
N ARG A 224 12.46 -17.27 -8.13
CA ARG A 224 11.31 -17.70 -8.97
C ARG A 224 10.26 -18.52 -8.20
N ARG A 225 10.51 -19.82 -7.96
CA ARG A 225 9.62 -20.78 -7.28
C ARG A 225 9.99 -21.03 -5.82
N CYS A 226 11.21 -20.71 -5.37
CA CYS A 226 11.58 -20.86 -3.96
C CYS A 226 11.31 -19.54 -3.22
N SER A 227 10.15 -19.44 -2.58
CA SER A 227 9.71 -18.26 -1.82
C SER A 227 10.27 -18.20 -0.39
N ASN A 228 10.97 -19.25 0.03
CA ASN A 228 11.54 -19.41 1.37
C ASN A 228 12.99 -19.88 1.27
N PRO A 229 13.97 -18.96 1.09
CA PRO A 229 15.38 -19.32 0.99
C PRO A 229 15.91 -19.92 2.30
N THR A 230 16.89 -20.82 2.20
CA THR A 230 17.72 -21.20 3.35
C THR A 230 18.69 -20.07 3.73
N LEU A 231 19.27 -20.11 4.93
CA LEU A 231 20.25 -19.10 5.38
C LEU A 231 21.42 -18.94 4.40
N TYR A 232 21.96 -20.05 3.89
CA TYR A 232 23.04 -20.03 2.89
C TYR A 232 22.61 -19.34 1.59
N GLN A 233 21.41 -19.66 1.11
CA GLN A 233 20.85 -19.03 -0.09
C GLN A 233 20.59 -17.54 0.12
N PHE A 234 20.10 -17.16 1.29
CA PHE A 234 19.91 -15.76 1.67
C PHE A 234 21.24 -15.00 1.64
N GLY A 235 22.31 -15.57 2.22
CA GLY A 235 23.65 -14.96 2.20
C GLY A 235 24.20 -14.76 0.79
N TYR A 236 24.02 -15.74 -0.10
CA TYR A 236 24.42 -15.60 -1.51
C TYR A 236 23.61 -14.52 -2.25
N GLN A 237 22.30 -14.48 -2.02
CA GLN A 237 21.42 -13.45 -2.58
C GLN A 237 21.78 -12.05 -2.08
N GLU A 238 22.13 -11.92 -0.81
CA GLU A 238 22.51 -10.64 -0.22
C GLU A 238 23.79 -10.11 -0.85
N ASN A 239 24.81 -10.94 -0.98
CA ASN A 239 26.03 -10.58 -1.69
C ASN A 239 25.74 -10.15 -3.14
N LYS A 240 24.84 -10.85 -3.83
CA LYS A 240 24.40 -10.50 -5.18
C LYS A 240 23.69 -9.15 -5.24
N LEU A 241 22.74 -8.88 -4.32
CA LEU A 241 22.03 -7.61 -4.23
C LEU A 241 22.99 -6.46 -3.90
N ARG A 242 23.95 -6.68 -2.99
CA ARG A 242 24.98 -5.72 -2.62
C ARG A 242 25.87 -5.38 -3.81
N ILE A 243 26.40 -6.37 -4.52
CA ILE A 243 27.22 -6.16 -5.71
C ILE A 243 26.44 -5.42 -6.80
N GLN A 244 25.19 -5.81 -7.05
CA GLN A 244 24.33 -5.13 -8.02
C GLN A 244 24.11 -3.65 -7.66
N ARG A 245 23.88 -3.33 -6.37
CA ARG A 245 23.74 -1.95 -5.91
C ARG A 245 25.04 -1.17 -6.07
N CYS A 246 26.19 -1.73 -5.69
CA CYS A 246 27.49 -1.08 -5.88
C CYS A 246 27.78 -0.79 -7.36
N LEU A 247 27.54 -1.76 -8.25
CA LEU A 247 27.69 -1.58 -9.69
C LEU A 247 26.71 -0.55 -10.27
N ALA A 248 25.46 -0.54 -9.79
CA ALA A 248 24.46 0.46 -10.20
C ALA A 248 24.81 1.89 -9.75
N LEU A 249 25.54 2.06 -8.64
CA LEU A 249 26.06 3.36 -8.20
C LEU A 249 27.27 3.80 -9.03
N GLN A 250 28.09 2.85 -9.51
CA GLN A 250 29.24 3.13 -10.37
C GLN A 250 28.87 3.37 -11.83
N MET A 251 27.71 2.87 -12.27
CA MET A 251 27.21 2.99 -13.63
C MET A 251 26.14 4.09 -13.68
N PRO A 252 26.41 5.30 -14.23
CA PRO A 252 25.34 6.25 -14.47
C PRO A 252 24.27 5.60 -15.37
N ALA A 253 23.00 5.80 -15.03
CA ALA A 253 21.88 5.23 -15.77
C ALA A 253 21.93 5.67 -17.24
N LYS A 254 22.44 4.81 -18.11
CA LYS A 254 22.42 5.02 -19.56
C LYS A 254 21.02 4.78 -20.08
N GLY A 255 20.30 5.87 -20.39
CA GLY A 255 19.22 5.81 -21.36
C GLY A 255 19.81 5.74 -22.76
N ASN A 256 19.25 4.90 -23.64
CA ASN A 256 19.76 4.66 -24.99
C ASN A 256 19.60 5.85 -25.97
N THR A 257 19.27 7.05 -25.48
CA THR A 257 18.79 8.16 -26.32
C THR A 257 19.50 9.50 -26.14
N ARG A 258 20.42 9.68 -25.18
CA ARG A 258 21.23 10.92 -25.11
C ARG A 258 22.66 10.66 -24.63
N GLY A 259 23.63 10.97 -25.47
CA GLY A 259 25.04 11.01 -25.10
C GLY A 259 25.29 12.14 -24.12
N ALA A 260 25.70 11.82 -22.90
CA ALA A 260 26.19 12.79 -21.92
C ALA A 260 27.70 12.58 -21.70
N LYS A 261 28.43 13.70 -21.58
CA LYS A 261 29.88 13.75 -21.32
C LYS A 261 30.19 12.93 -20.07
N ARG A 262 31.22 12.08 -20.15
CA ARG A 262 31.78 11.37 -19.01
C ARG A 262 32.24 12.40 -17.98
N THR A 263 31.63 12.42 -16.80
CA THR A 263 32.34 12.92 -15.62
C THR A 263 33.38 11.86 -15.29
N THR A 264 34.64 12.15 -15.57
CA THR A 264 35.79 11.26 -15.33
C THR A 264 36.19 11.18 -13.86
N ASP A 265 35.54 11.95 -12.99
CA ASP A 265 35.96 12.05 -11.61
C ASP A 265 35.33 10.90 -10.79
N PRO A 266 36.16 10.03 -10.18
CA PRO A 266 35.65 8.99 -9.30
C PRO A 266 34.94 9.62 -8.10
N VAL A 267 33.84 9.02 -7.68
CA VAL A 267 33.20 9.33 -6.39
C VAL A 267 34.15 8.89 -5.28
N VAL A 268 34.94 9.82 -4.75
CA VAL A 268 35.81 9.58 -3.60
C VAL A 268 34.94 9.55 -2.35
N LEU A 269 34.79 8.37 -1.74
CA LEU A 269 34.24 8.23 -0.40
C LEU A 269 35.28 8.76 0.58
N SER A 270 35.06 9.98 1.08
CA SER A 270 35.91 10.62 2.07
C SER A 270 35.26 10.55 3.45
N SER A 271 36.06 10.26 4.49
CA SER A 271 35.67 10.38 5.89
C SER A 271 35.72 11.83 6.40
N SER A 272 36.06 12.79 5.54
CA SER A 272 36.14 14.20 5.91
C SER A 272 34.74 14.79 6.18
N PRO A 273 34.61 15.75 7.11
CA PRO A 273 33.35 16.43 7.38
C PRO A 273 32.78 17.08 6.11
N ILE A 274 31.46 16.98 5.93
CA ILE A 274 30.75 17.59 4.81
C ILE A 274 30.97 19.11 4.85
N LYS A 275 31.58 19.67 3.79
CA LYS A 275 31.78 21.12 3.69
C LYS A 275 30.41 21.82 3.59
N ARG A 276 30.21 22.86 4.41
CA ARG A 276 29.02 23.73 4.30
C ARG A 276 29.00 24.39 2.93
N ARG A 277 27.82 24.46 2.34
CA ARG A 277 27.57 25.12 1.05
C ARG A 277 27.87 26.61 1.20
N THR A 278 28.91 27.11 0.53
CA THR A 278 29.16 28.53 0.40
C THR A 278 28.06 29.15 -0.46
N THR A 279 27.34 30.11 0.10
CA THR A 279 26.46 31.01 -0.65
C THR A 279 27.34 31.95 -1.45
N GLU A 280 27.38 31.78 -2.77
CA GLU A 280 27.91 32.80 -3.68
C GLU A 280 27.03 34.05 -3.60
N LYS A 281 27.68 35.21 -3.52
CA LYS A 281 27.08 36.55 -3.59
C LYS A 281 26.77 36.92 -5.03
#